data_AF-A0A8T7BNL4-F1
#
_entry.id   AF-A0A8T7BNL4-F1
#
_cell.length_a   1.000
_cell.length_b   1.000
_cell.length_c   1.000
_cell.angle_alpha   90.00
_cell.angle_beta   90.00
_cell.angle_gamma   90.00
#
_symmetry.space_group_name_H-M   'P 1'
#
loop_
_entity.id
_entity.type
_entity.pdbx_description
1 polymer ?
#
loop_
_entity_poly.entity_id
_entity_poly.type
_entity_poly.pdbx_seq_one_letter_code
_entity_poly.pdbx_strand_id
1 'polypeptide(L)'
;MPVTEPDNYFLHLKDFGLLEVTGEDAEPFLQSQLTSDISILTTGDAQFSSWCNPQGRIISTILLFARDNAYFILLPVQLVDIFTRKLSMYILRSKVTITPFDASAHIIGIYGEDQIKGINDHIT
;
A
#
# COMPACT_ATOMS: atom_id res chain seq x y z
N MET A 1 -1.48 -14.15 39.23
CA MET A 1 -2.46 -14.61 38.23
C MET A 1 -1.83 -14.37 36.87
N PRO A 2 -1.55 -15.40 36.04
CA PRO A 2 -1.07 -15.12 34.70
C PRO A 2 -2.27 -14.59 33.92
N VAL A 3 -2.16 -13.36 33.44
CA VAL A 3 -3.06 -12.83 32.43
C VAL A 3 -2.69 -13.61 31.18
N THR A 4 -3.55 -14.51 30.70
CA THR A 4 -3.39 -15.10 29.36
C THR A 4 -3.50 -13.94 28.39
N GLU A 5 -2.36 -13.44 27.90
CA GLU A 5 -2.33 -12.47 26.81
C GLU A 5 -3.03 -13.09 25.60
N PRO A 6 -3.87 -12.33 24.88
CA PRO A 6 -4.46 -12.85 23.65
C PRO A 6 -3.36 -13.21 22.66
N ASP A 7 -3.47 -14.40 22.06
CA ASP A 7 -2.48 -14.95 21.12
C ASP A 7 -2.28 -14.06 19.87
N ASN A 8 -3.30 -13.27 19.53
CA ASN A 8 -3.31 -12.30 18.44
C ASN A 8 -4.07 -11.02 18.82
N TYR A 9 -3.57 -9.89 18.35
CA TYR A 9 -4.14 -8.57 18.51
C TYR A 9 -4.51 -8.01 17.14
N PHE A 10 -5.72 -7.44 17.07
CA PHE A 10 -6.25 -6.79 15.87
C PHE A 10 -6.26 -5.28 16.07
N LEU A 11 -5.65 -4.55 15.16
CA LEU A 11 -5.52 -3.10 15.19
C LEU A 11 -6.16 -2.50 13.95
N HIS A 12 -7.18 -1.66 14.15
CA HIS A 12 -7.74 -0.89 13.03
C HIS A 12 -6.78 0.25 12.67
N LEU A 13 -6.19 0.16 11.47
CA LEU A 13 -5.21 1.12 10.94
C LEU A 13 -5.91 2.31 10.26
N LYS A 14 -6.77 2.99 11.01
CA LYS A 14 -7.64 4.10 10.54
C LYS A 14 -6.88 5.29 9.93
N ASP A 15 -5.61 5.45 10.26
CA ASP A 15 -4.77 6.56 9.80
C ASP A 15 -4.04 6.23 8.49
N PHE A 16 -4.32 5.06 7.90
CA PHE A 16 -3.82 4.63 6.61
C PHE A 16 -4.92 4.62 5.55
N GLY A 17 -4.52 4.86 4.31
CA GLY A 17 -5.35 4.67 3.13
C GLY A 17 -4.60 3.87 2.08
N LEU A 18 -5.31 3.47 1.03
CA LEU A 18 -4.77 2.73 -0.10
C LEU A 18 -4.95 3.52 -1.39
N LEU A 19 -3.93 3.49 -2.24
CA LEU A 19 -4.09 3.81 -3.66
C LEU A 19 -3.99 2.52 -4.45
N GLU A 20 -4.83 2.41 -5.46
CA GLU A 20 -4.73 1.38 -6.49
C GLU A 20 -4.13 2.00 -7.75
N VAL A 21 -3.15 1.29 -8.33
CA VAL A 21 -2.46 1.66 -9.56
C VAL A 21 -2.62 0.51 -10.56
N THR A 22 -3.29 0.80 -11.67
CA THR A 22 -3.61 -0.19 -12.71
C THR A 22 -3.19 0.30 -14.10
N GLY A 23 -3.14 -0.62 -15.06
CA GLY A 23 -2.87 -0.33 -16.47
C GLY A 23 -1.59 -0.98 -16.99
N GLU A 24 -1.47 -1.07 -18.32
CA GLU A 24 -0.36 -1.75 -19.00
C GLU A 24 1.02 -1.16 -18.64
N ASP A 25 1.07 0.14 -18.33
CA ASP A 25 2.31 0.84 -18.01
C ASP A 25 2.53 1.05 -16.50
N ALA A 26 1.77 0.36 -15.63
CA ALA A 26 1.80 0.61 -14.19
C ALA A 26 3.17 0.36 -13.56
N GLU A 27 3.80 -0.78 -13.88
CA GLU A 27 5.13 -1.13 -13.40
C GLU A 27 6.21 -0.12 -13.85
N PRO A 28 6.44 0.14 -15.16
CA PRO A 28 7.46 1.09 -15.58
C PRO A 28 7.16 2.51 -15.10
N PHE A 29 5.89 2.89 -14.96
CA PHE A 29 5.52 4.15 -14.33
C PHE A 29 5.98 4.20 -12.88
N LEU A 30 5.60 3.22 -12.04
CA LEU A 30 6.00 3.18 -10.64
C LEU A 30 7.52 3.11 -10.48
N GLN A 31 8.21 2.35 -11.33
CA GLN A 31 9.68 2.26 -11.37
C GLN A 31 10.34 3.62 -11.60
N SER A 32 9.69 4.51 -12.36
CA SER A 32 10.19 5.86 -12.62
C SER A 32 9.92 6.86 -11.50
N GLN A 33 8.94 6.58 -10.63
CA GLN A 33 8.50 7.50 -9.58
C GLN A 33 9.07 7.12 -8.20
N LEU A 34 9.28 5.84 -7.97
CA LEU A 34 9.60 5.29 -6.65
C LEU A 34 11.07 4.85 -6.55
N THR A 35 11.57 4.73 -5.33
CA THR A 35 13.00 4.43 -5.09
C THR A 35 13.36 2.93 -5.09
N SER A 36 12.36 2.04 -5.08
CA SER A 36 12.56 0.58 -5.06
C SER A 36 12.43 -0.03 -6.45
N ASP A 37 12.99 -1.23 -6.63
CA ASP A 37 12.81 -2.04 -7.84
C ASP A 37 11.41 -2.68 -7.83
N ILE A 38 10.54 -2.27 -8.75
CA ILE A 38 9.16 -2.73 -8.87
C ILE A 38 9.10 -4.06 -9.63
N SER A 39 10.08 -4.34 -10.49
CA SER A 39 10.09 -5.55 -11.33
C SER A 39 10.23 -6.85 -10.55
N ILE A 40 10.70 -6.78 -9.30
CA ILE A 40 10.83 -7.93 -8.40
C ILE A 40 9.61 -8.12 -7.49
N LEU A 41 8.64 -7.20 -7.51
CA LEU A 41 7.47 -7.24 -6.65
C LEU A 41 6.41 -8.16 -7.26
N THR A 42 6.29 -9.38 -6.74
CA THR A 42 5.32 -10.36 -7.25
C THR A 42 4.03 -10.38 -6.44
N THR A 43 2.97 -10.98 -7.00
CA THR A 43 1.68 -11.09 -6.32
C THR A 43 1.82 -11.80 -4.97
N GLY A 44 1.38 -11.14 -3.90
CA GLY A 44 1.51 -11.65 -2.53
C GLY A 44 2.73 -11.11 -1.78
N ASP A 45 3.65 -10.43 -2.46
CA ASP A 45 4.77 -9.75 -1.84
C ASP A 45 4.45 -8.28 -1.54
N ALA A 46 5.14 -7.74 -0.55
CA ALA A 46 5.11 -6.33 -0.20
C ALA A 46 6.53 -5.82 0.04
N GLN A 47 6.81 -4.58 -0.35
CA GLN A 47 8.08 -3.92 -0.14
C GLN A 47 7.91 -2.47 0.29
N PHE A 48 8.84 -1.98 1.10
CA PHE A 48 8.91 -0.55 1.39
C PHE A 48 9.50 0.21 0.21
N SER A 49 8.93 1.38 -0.05
CA SER A 49 9.44 2.32 -1.02
C SER A 49 9.34 3.74 -0.49
N SER A 50 9.93 4.68 -1.21
CA SER A 50 9.77 6.10 -0.95
C SER A 50 9.41 6.83 -2.24
N TRP A 51 8.61 7.87 -2.10
CA TRP A 51 8.37 8.83 -3.17
C TRP A 51 9.08 10.13 -2.83
N CYS A 52 9.90 10.60 -3.76
CA CYS A 52 10.78 11.74 -3.55
C CYS A 52 10.35 12.93 -4.41
N ASN A 53 10.68 14.13 -3.94
CA ASN A 53 10.60 15.32 -4.79
C ASN A 53 11.78 15.35 -5.77
N PRO A 54 11.77 16.26 -6.78
CA PRO A 54 12.86 16.38 -7.74
C PRO A 54 14.23 16.70 -7.15
N GLN A 55 14.29 17.19 -5.90
CA GLN A 55 15.53 17.45 -5.18
C GLN A 55 16.03 16.21 -4.39
N GLY A 56 15.38 15.05 -4.53
CA GLY A 56 15.73 13.82 -3.83
C GLY A 56 15.28 13.77 -2.36
N ARG A 57 14.45 14.72 -1.90
CA ARG A 57 13.91 14.68 -0.53
C ARG A 57 12.69 13.78 -0.49
N ILE A 58 12.63 12.89 0.49
CA ILE A 58 11.50 11.99 0.72
C ILE A 58 10.26 12.82 1.05
N ILE A 59 9.20 12.61 0.29
CA ILE A 59 7.86 13.14 0.56
C ILE A 59 7.11 12.17 1.48
N SER A 60 7.22 10.86 1.21
CA SER A 60 6.60 9.82 2.02
C SER A 60 7.32 8.48 1.86
N THR A 61 7.34 7.71 2.94
CA THR A 61 7.63 6.28 2.93
C THR A 61 6.32 5.53 2.82
N ILE A 62 6.27 4.56 1.92
CA ILE A 62 5.07 3.80 1.58
C ILE A 62 5.35 2.31 1.63
N LEU A 63 4.30 1.51 1.87
CA LEU A 63 4.35 0.07 1.66
C LEU A 63 3.63 -0.23 0.33
N LEU A 64 4.36 -0.82 -0.61
CA LEU A 64 3.86 -1.19 -1.93
C LEU A 64 3.66 -2.70 -1.97
N PHE A 65 2.54 -3.18 -2.50
CA PHE A 65 2.30 -4.61 -2.71
C PHE A 65 1.58 -4.87 -4.03
N ALA A 66 1.79 -6.04 -4.61
CA ALA A 66 1.11 -6.46 -5.82
C ALA A 66 -0.01 -7.45 -5.48
N ARG A 67 -1.19 -7.22 -6.07
CA ARG A 67 -2.34 -8.11 -5.94
C ARG A 67 -3.11 -8.11 -7.26
N ASP A 68 -3.45 -9.29 -7.74
CA ASP A 68 -4.10 -9.48 -9.04
C ASP A 68 -3.29 -8.75 -10.14
N ASN A 69 -3.93 -7.97 -11.01
CA ASN A 69 -3.27 -7.15 -12.04
C ASN A 69 -3.10 -5.67 -11.61
N ALA A 70 -2.89 -5.43 -10.32
CA ALA A 70 -2.78 -4.09 -9.75
C ALA A 70 -1.65 -3.98 -8.73
N TYR A 71 -1.15 -2.76 -8.59
CA TYR A 71 -0.26 -2.37 -7.50
C TYR A 71 -1.01 -1.53 -6.49
N PHE A 72 -0.74 -1.77 -5.21
CA PHE A 72 -1.37 -1.05 -4.11
C PHE A 72 -0.33 -0.32 -3.28
N ILE A 73 -0.62 0.93 -2.96
CA ILE A 73 0.23 1.79 -2.13
C ILE A 73 -0.50 2.06 -0.82
N LEU A 74 0.00 1.50 0.27
CA LEU A 74 -0.41 1.81 1.62
C LEU A 74 0.40 3.01 2.13
N LEU A 75 -0.31 4.07 2.52
CA LEU A 75 0.28 5.33 2.98
C LEU A 75 -0.63 6.03 4.01
N PRO A 76 -0.14 7.04 4.75
CA PRO A 76 -1.00 7.83 5.63
C PRO A 76 -2.20 8.41 4.88
N VAL A 77 -3.41 8.25 5.45
CA VAL A 77 -4.68 8.62 4.79
C VAL A 77 -4.71 10.09 4.36
N GLN A 78 -4.09 10.97 5.14
CA GLN A 78 -4.02 12.41 4.85
C GLN A 78 -3.20 12.73 3.59
N LEU A 79 -2.38 11.78 3.12
CA LEU A 79 -1.56 11.95 1.92
C LEU A 79 -2.24 11.41 0.66
N VAL A 80 -3.26 10.55 0.76
CA VAL A 80 -3.95 9.89 -0.36
C VAL A 80 -4.28 10.87 -1.50
N ASP A 81 -4.98 11.96 -1.20
CA ASP A 81 -5.40 12.95 -2.21
C ASP A 81 -4.22 13.68 -2.84
N ILE A 82 -3.24 14.07 -2.02
CA ILE A 82 -2.05 14.79 -2.49
C ILE A 82 -1.21 13.88 -3.38
N PHE A 83 -1.00 12.64 -2.94
CA PHE A 83 -0.20 11.64 -3.63
C PHE A 83 -0.84 11.25 -4.96
N THR A 84 -2.16 11.01 -4.98
CA THR A 84 -2.95 10.76 -6.20
C THR A 84 -2.78 11.92 -7.17
N ARG A 85 -3.12 13.15 -6.75
CA ARG A 85 -3.07 14.32 -7.63
C ARG A 85 -1.65 14.57 -8.17
N LYS A 86 -0.63 14.39 -7.33
CA LYS A 86 0.75 14.63 -7.72
C LYS A 86 1.28 13.56 -8.66
N LEU A 87 1.11 12.27 -8.35
CA LEU A 87 1.52 11.19 -9.25
C LEU A 87 0.81 11.28 -10.60
N SER A 88 -0.49 11.62 -10.60
CA SER A 88 -1.25 11.78 -11.85
C SER A 88 -0.70 12.84 -12.79
N MET A 89 0.00 13.87 -12.29
CA MET A 89 0.67 14.86 -13.17
C MET A 89 1.85 14.27 -13.94
N TYR A 90 2.43 13.16 -13.49
CA TYR A 90 3.54 12.49 -14.16
C TYR A 90 3.07 11.44 -15.17
N ILE A 91 1.76 11.18 -15.28
CA ILE A 91 1.19 10.28 -16.29
C ILE A 91 1.18 11.00 -17.64
N LEU A 92 2.27 10.84 -18.40
CA LEU A 92 2.43 11.43 -19.72
C LEU A 92 2.36 10.35 -20.80
N ARG A 93 1.18 10.18 -21.40
CA ARG A 93 0.89 9.15 -22.43
C ARG A 93 1.04 7.70 -21.97
N SER A 94 1.33 7.45 -20.70
CA SER A 94 1.31 6.12 -20.10
C SER A 94 -0.13 5.66 -19.88
N LYS A 95 -0.42 4.39 -20.19
CA LYS A 95 -1.67 3.71 -19.87
C LYS A 95 -1.68 3.30 -18.41
N VAL A 96 -1.85 4.29 -17.52
CA VAL A 96 -1.90 4.10 -16.07
C VAL A 96 -3.10 4.83 -15.49
N THR A 97 -3.78 4.18 -14.54
CA THR A 97 -4.82 4.78 -13.71
C THR A 97 -4.38 4.71 -12.26
N ILE A 98 -4.54 5.82 -11.53
CA ILE A 98 -4.24 5.92 -10.10
C ILE A 98 -5.50 6.41 -9.41
N THR A 99 -6.03 5.64 -8.48
CA THR A 99 -7.27 5.96 -7.77
C THR A 99 -7.14 5.65 -6.28
N PRO A 100 -7.71 6.48 -5.40
CA PRO A 100 -7.95 6.08 -4.01
C PRO A 100 -8.75 4.79 -4.01
N PHE A 101 -8.24 3.76 -3.35
CA PHE A 101 -8.91 2.48 -3.23
C PHE A 101 -9.95 2.59 -2.12
N ASP A 102 -11.21 2.39 -2.51
CA ASP A 102 -12.43 2.28 -1.69
C ASP A 102 -12.35 2.91 -0.28
N ALA A 103 -13.03 4.04 -0.09
CA ALA A 103 -13.12 4.71 1.21
C ALA A 103 -13.79 3.86 2.31
N SER A 104 -14.44 2.75 1.95
CA SER A 104 -15.02 1.79 2.90
C SER A 104 -14.10 0.62 3.25
N ALA A 105 -12.91 0.53 2.64
CA ALA A 105 -11.93 -0.49 2.97
C ALA A 105 -11.41 -0.32 4.41
N HIS A 106 -11.56 -1.36 5.23
CA HIS A 106 -10.99 -1.42 6.57
C HIS A 106 -9.62 -2.07 6.52
N ILE A 107 -8.60 -1.32 6.92
CA ILE A 107 -7.23 -1.82 7.00
C ILE A 107 -7.00 -2.32 8.43
N ILE A 108 -6.76 -3.62 8.58
CA ILE A 108 -6.55 -4.25 9.88
C ILE A 108 -5.12 -4.80 9.94
N GLY A 109 -4.38 -4.40 10.96
CA GLY A 109 -3.11 -5.01 11.33
C GLY A 109 -3.35 -6.15 12.31
N ILE A 110 -2.70 -7.29 12.09
CA ILE A 110 -2.70 -8.43 13.01
C ILE A 110 -1.29 -8.54 13.57
N TYR A 111 -1.14 -8.67 14.89
CA TYR A 111 0.13 -8.98 15.52
C TYR A 111 -0.04 -10.04 16.61
N GLY A 112 0.88 -10.99 16.73
CA GLY A 112 0.79 -12.13 17.64
C GLY A 112 1.73 -13.28 17.27
N GLU A 113 1.71 -14.36 18.05
CA GLU A 113 2.57 -15.52 17.82
C GLU A 113 2.05 -16.44 16.70
N ASP A 114 0.73 -16.46 16.45
CA ASP A 114 0.07 -17.37 15.50
C ASP A 114 -0.72 -16.57 14.44
N GLN A 115 0.03 -15.85 13.60
CA GLN A 115 -0.45 -14.84 12.62
C GLN A 115 -1.43 -15.37 11.56
N ILE A 116 -1.41 -16.68 11.29
CA ILE A 116 -2.15 -17.30 10.17
C ILE A 116 -3.51 -17.88 10.61
N LYS A 117 -3.68 -18.23 11.90
CA LYS A 117 -4.93 -18.84 12.40
C LYS A 117 -6.08 -17.85 12.59
N GLY A 118 -5.78 -16.58 12.91
CA GLY A 118 -6.80 -15.58 13.27
C GLY A 118 -7.60 -14.99 12.10
N ILE A 119 -7.21 -15.25 10.85
CA ILE A 119 -7.84 -14.63 9.66
C ILE A 119 -9.22 -15.26 9.36
N ASN A 120 -9.42 -16.54 9.65
CA ASN A 120 -10.65 -17.25 9.28
C ASN A 120 -11.84 -17.02 10.25
N ASP A 121 -11.58 -16.62 11.50
CA ASP A 121 -12.63 -16.52 12.53
C ASP A 121 -13.31 -15.13 12.63
N HIS A 122 -12.79 -14.11 11.92
CA HIS A 122 -13.26 -12.72 12.04
C HIS A 122 -13.75 -12.10 10.71
N ILE A 123 -13.79 -12.88 9.61
CA ILE A 123 -14.23 -12.41 8.28
C ILE A 123 -15.65 -12.92 7.91
N THR A 124 -16.37 -13.56 8.83
CA THR A 124 -17.82 -13.87 8.65
C THR A 124 -18.69 -12.76 9.22
#